data_AF-A0A965IU08-F1
#
_entry.id   AF-A0A965IU08-F1
#
_cell.length_a   1.000
_cell.length_b   1.000
_cell.length_c   1.000
_cell.angle_alpha   90.00
_cell.angle_beta   90.00
_cell.angle_gamma   90.00
#
_symmetry.space_group_name_H-M   'P 1'
#
loop_
_entity.id
_entity.type
_entity.pdbx_description
1 polymer ?
#
loop_
_entity_poly.entity_id
_entity_poly.type
_entity_poly.pdbx_seq_one_letter_code
_entity_poly.pdbx_strand_id
1 'polypeptide(L)'
;MYDLIIRNGTVVDGTGAPARRADVAVENGVIVEIAATIVADAREEIDATGRIVTPGFVDVHTHYDGQVTWDGELNPSAAHGVTTIITGNCGVGFAPVRKGREDHLI
;
A
#
# COMPACT_ATOMS: atom_id res chain seq x y z
N MET A 1 11.27 19.63 7.57
CA MET A 1 11.67 18.85 6.37
C MET A 1 10.98 17.50 6.50
N TYR A 2 10.17 17.11 5.52
CA TYR A 2 9.44 15.84 5.53
C TYR A 2 10.28 14.69 4.92
N ASP A 3 9.87 13.45 5.11
CA ASP A 3 10.52 12.30 4.44
C ASP A 3 10.17 12.29 2.95
N LEU A 4 8.89 12.47 2.63
CA LEU A 4 8.35 12.46 1.28
C LEU A 4 7.26 13.52 1.16
N ILE A 5 7.24 14.25 0.03
CA ILE A 5 6.04 14.97 -0.41
C ILE A 5 5.65 14.51 -1.81
N ILE A 6 4.39 14.10 -1.96
CA ILE A 6 3.76 13.88 -3.27
C ILE A 6 3.10 15.19 -3.67
N ARG A 7 3.61 15.83 -4.72
CA ARG A 7 3.22 17.16 -5.19
C ARG A 7 2.12 17.09 -6.23
N ASN A 8 1.25 18.10 -6.26
CA ASN A 8 0.37 18.41 -7.40
C ASN A 8 -0.64 17.32 -7.80
N GLY A 9 -0.90 16.35 -6.92
CA GLY A 9 -1.77 15.22 -7.20
C GLY A 9 -3.25 15.60 -7.19
N THR A 10 -4.06 14.81 -7.90
CA THR A 10 -5.51 14.75 -7.67
C THR A 10 -5.78 13.72 -6.59
N VAL A 11 -5.99 14.17 -5.35
CA VAL A 11 -6.22 13.28 -4.20
C VAL A 11 -7.64 12.76 -4.22
N VAL A 12 -7.78 11.43 -4.16
CA VAL A 12 -9.02 10.69 -3.90
C VAL A 12 -8.79 9.90 -2.61
N ASP A 13 -9.31 10.40 -1.49
CA ASP A 13 -8.94 9.94 -0.14
C ASP A 13 -9.66 8.68 0.35
N GLY A 14 -10.53 8.09 -0.48
CA GLY A 14 -11.29 6.89 -0.15
C GLY A 14 -12.53 7.11 0.72
N THR A 15 -12.83 8.35 1.14
CA THR A 15 -14.03 8.66 1.95
C THR A 15 -15.32 8.73 1.13
N GLY A 16 -15.20 8.76 -0.21
CA GLY A 16 -16.31 9.04 -1.13
C GLY A 16 -16.53 10.52 -1.41
N ALA A 17 -15.76 11.41 -0.79
CA ALA A 17 -15.76 12.83 -1.12
C ALA A 17 -15.25 13.10 -2.55
N PRO A 18 -15.62 14.23 -3.18
CA PRO A 18 -15.08 14.62 -4.48
C PRO A 18 -13.55 14.74 -4.47
N ALA A 19 -12.94 14.34 -5.58
CA ALA A 19 -11.50 14.47 -5.78
C ALA A 19 -11.06 15.95 -5.72
N ARG A 20 -9.86 16.21 -5.17
CA ARG A 20 -9.31 17.56 -5.06
C ARG A 20 -7.82 17.61 -5.32
N ARG A 21 -7.34 18.73 -5.86
CA ARG A 21 -5.91 18.96 -6.04
C ARG A 21 -5.24 19.21 -4.69
N ALA A 22 -4.14 18.51 -4.39
CA ALA A 22 -3.37 18.69 -3.17
C ALA A 22 -2.00 18.03 -3.22
N ASP A 23 -1.15 18.47 -2.29
CA ASP A 23 0.07 17.81 -1.88
C ASP A 23 -0.21 16.88 -0.69
N VAL A 24 0.56 15.80 -0.57
CA VAL A 24 0.52 14.85 0.56
C VAL A 24 1.93 14.71 1.14
N ALA A 25 2.10 15.03 2.42
CA ALA A 25 3.37 14.88 3.12
C ALA A 25 3.37 13.65 4.04
N VAL A 26 4.51 12.95 4.05
CA VAL A 26 4.75 11.76 4.86
C VAL A 26 5.97 11.99 5.75
N GLU A 27 5.86 11.55 7.00
CA GLU A 27 6.95 11.52 7.98
C GLU A 27 6.86 10.21 8.78
N ASN A 28 7.99 9.53 8.94
CA ASN A 28 8.11 8.24 9.63
C ASN A 28 7.08 7.19 9.16
N GLY A 29 6.81 7.15 7.86
CA GLY A 29 5.85 6.23 7.24
C GLY A 29 4.38 6.58 7.46
N VAL A 30 4.07 7.75 8.03
CA VAL A 30 2.71 8.21 8.31
C VAL A 30 2.41 9.46 7.49
N ILE A 31 1.18 9.57 6.95
CA ILE A 31 0.71 10.80 6.32
C ILE A 31 0.46 11.84 7.43
N VAL A 32 1.22 12.94 7.41
CA VAL A 32 1.17 13.98 8.45
C VAL A 32 0.43 15.24 8.02
N GLU A 33 0.34 15.49 6.71
CA GLU A 33 -0.34 16.68 6.17
C GLU A 33 -0.90 16.40 4.78
N ILE A 34 -2.11 16.92 4.51
CA ILE A 34 -2.68 17.00 3.17
C ILE A 34 -3.26 18.40 2.99
N ALA A 35 -2.68 19.18 2.08
CA ALA A 35 -3.09 20.57 1.85
C ALA A 35 -3.03 20.91 0.35
N ALA A 36 -3.72 21.97 -0.07
CA ALA A 36 -3.71 22.40 -1.48
C ALA A 36 -2.29 22.71 -2.00
N THR A 37 -1.41 23.19 -1.12
CA THR A 37 0.02 23.42 -1.37
C THR A 37 0.75 23.34 -0.05
N ILE A 38 1.84 22.57 0.02
CA ILE A 38 2.68 22.45 1.22
C ILE A 38 3.97 23.25 1.01
N VAL A 39 4.20 24.29 1.81
CA VAL A 39 5.40 25.13 1.74
C VAL A 39 6.46 24.59 2.71
N ALA A 40 7.09 23.48 2.33
CA ALA A 40 8.17 22.85 3.07
C ALA A 40 9.03 21.98 2.14
N ASP A 41 10.27 21.74 2.52
CA ASP A 41 11.17 20.80 1.82
C ASP A 41 10.93 19.36 2.30
N ALA A 42 11.22 18.38 1.43
CA ALA A 42 11.29 16.97 1.80
C ALA A 42 12.58 16.31 1.32
N ARG A 43 12.95 15.19 1.95
CA ARG A 43 14.07 14.36 1.49
C ARG A 43 13.81 13.78 0.10
N GLU A 44 12.56 13.43 -0.19
CA GLU A 44 12.10 12.97 -1.50
C GLU A 44 10.85 13.75 -1.93
N GLU A 45 10.78 14.10 -3.21
CA GLU A 45 9.59 14.72 -3.81
C GLU A 45 9.18 13.98 -5.08
N ILE A 46 7.88 13.71 -5.19
CA ILE A 46 7.28 13.06 -6.36
C ILE A 46 6.29 14.02 -7.01
N ASP A 47 6.48 14.37 -8.29
CA ASP A 47 5.50 15.16 -9.05
C ASP A 47 4.39 14.26 -9.60
N ALA A 48 3.19 14.38 -9.03
CA ALA A 48 1.99 13.67 -9.43
C ALA A 48 1.07 14.51 -10.34
N THR A 49 1.61 15.52 -11.04
CA THR A 49 0.84 16.33 -11.99
C THR A 49 0.14 15.45 -13.04
N GLY A 50 -1.19 15.62 -13.16
CA GLY A 50 -2.02 14.84 -14.07
C GLY A 50 -2.26 13.39 -13.64
N ARG A 51 -1.85 13.03 -12.41
CA ARG A 51 -2.07 11.71 -11.81
C ARG A 51 -3.01 11.80 -10.61
N ILE A 52 -3.57 10.66 -10.24
CA ILE A 52 -4.33 10.51 -8.99
C ILE A 52 -3.41 10.04 -7.87
N VAL A 53 -3.71 10.47 -6.65
CA VAL A 53 -3.10 9.99 -5.42
C VAL A 53 -4.21 9.40 -4.57
N THR A 54 -4.12 8.11 -4.28
CA THR A 54 -5.14 7.36 -3.55
C THR A 54 -4.50 6.66 -2.34
N PRO A 55 -5.30 6.21 -1.35
CA PRO A 55 -4.87 5.12 -0.50
C PRO A 55 -4.42 3.94 -1.35
N GLY A 56 -3.40 3.21 -0.88
CA GLY A 56 -3.06 1.93 -1.47
C GLY A 56 -4.23 0.95 -1.35
N PHE A 57 -4.40 0.09 -2.35
CA PHE A 57 -5.57 -0.79 -2.39
C PHE A 57 -5.44 -1.93 -1.38
N VAL A 58 -6.58 -2.32 -0.82
CA VAL A 58 -6.70 -3.48 0.07
C VAL A 58 -7.36 -4.60 -0.72
N ASP A 59 -6.58 -5.63 -1.05
CA ASP A 59 -7.08 -6.83 -1.69
C ASP A 59 -7.58 -7.81 -0.62
N VAL A 60 -8.91 -7.86 -0.50
CA VAL A 60 -9.58 -8.63 0.55
C VAL A 60 -9.62 -10.13 0.27
N HIS A 61 -9.17 -10.57 -0.91
CA HIS A 61 -9.32 -11.97 -1.30
C HIS A 61 -8.14 -12.47 -2.14
N THR A 62 -7.10 -12.92 -1.45
CA THR A 62 -5.91 -13.49 -2.10
C THR A 62 -5.61 -14.90 -1.62
N HIS A 63 -4.76 -15.58 -2.39
CA HIS A 63 -4.19 -16.89 -2.07
C HIS A 63 -2.65 -16.84 -2.10
N TYR A 64 -2.06 -15.75 -1.61
CA TYR A 64 -0.61 -15.59 -1.54
C TYR A 64 0.04 -16.31 -0.34
N ASP A 65 -0.74 -17.09 0.44
CA ASP A 65 -0.31 -17.84 1.63
C ASP A 65 1.02 -18.59 1.46
N GLY A 66 1.21 -19.23 0.32
CA GLY A 66 2.49 -19.83 -0.06
C GLY A 66 3.46 -18.80 -0.63
N GLN A 67 3.02 -18.00 -1.61
CA GLN A 67 3.87 -17.11 -2.41
C GLN A 67 4.68 -16.13 -1.57
N VAL A 68 4.14 -15.63 -0.46
CA VAL A 68 4.85 -14.76 0.50
C VAL A 68 6.14 -15.35 1.05
N THR A 69 6.35 -16.67 0.92
CA THR A 69 7.55 -17.35 1.42
C THR A 69 8.71 -17.36 0.42
N TRP A 70 8.45 -17.12 -0.87
CA TRP A 70 9.49 -17.14 -1.92
C TRP A 70 9.49 -15.91 -2.83
N ASP A 71 8.43 -15.11 -2.85
CA ASP A 71 8.32 -13.88 -3.63
C ASP A 71 8.20 -12.67 -2.70
N GLY A 72 9.25 -11.84 -2.68
CA GLY A 72 9.30 -10.62 -1.88
C GLY A 72 8.57 -9.43 -2.51
N GLU A 73 8.17 -9.52 -3.79
CA GLU A 73 7.47 -8.43 -4.50
C GLU A 73 5.95 -8.62 -4.49
N LEU A 74 5.46 -9.85 -4.27
CA LEU A 74 4.04 -10.21 -4.32
C LEU A 74 3.37 -9.74 -5.60
N ASN A 75 4.04 -9.99 -6.73
CA ASN A 75 3.51 -9.69 -8.04
C ASN A 75 2.37 -10.68 -8.40
N PRO A 76 1.29 -10.21 -9.06
CA PRO A 76 1.12 -8.87 -9.65
C PRO A 76 0.45 -7.83 -8.74
N SER A 77 0.05 -8.17 -7.51
CA SER A 77 -0.77 -7.26 -6.67
C SER A 77 -0.06 -5.94 -6.38
N ALA A 78 1.22 -5.96 -6.03
CA ALA A 78 2.00 -4.73 -5.82
C ALA A 78 2.04 -3.85 -7.08
N ALA A 79 2.22 -4.44 -8.26
CA ALA A 79 2.20 -3.73 -9.54
C ALA A 79 0.82 -3.12 -9.89
N HIS A 80 -0.27 -3.64 -9.31
CA HIS A 80 -1.63 -3.10 -9.46
C HIS A 80 -2.00 -2.08 -8.38
N GLY A 81 -1.06 -1.67 -7.53
CA GLY A 81 -1.28 -0.65 -6.49
C GLY A 81 -1.85 -1.21 -5.18
N VAL A 82 -1.85 -2.53 -4.99
CA VAL A 82 -2.22 -3.17 -3.72
C VAL A 82 -1.09 -2.97 -2.71
N THR A 83 -1.43 -2.47 -1.53
CA THR A 83 -0.49 -2.29 -0.41
C THR A 83 -0.82 -3.17 0.79
N THR A 84 -1.97 -3.83 0.78
CA THR A 84 -2.38 -4.76 1.83
C THR A 84 -3.19 -5.89 1.22
N ILE A 85 -2.88 -7.12 1.62
CA ILE A 85 -3.59 -8.33 1.20
C ILE A 85 -4.19 -9.03 2.41
N ILE A 86 -5.29 -9.74 2.19
CA ILE A 86 -5.83 -10.72 3.14
C ILE A 86 -5.61 -12.13 2.56
N THR A 87 -4.97 -13.00 3.33
CA THR A 87 -4.71 -14.41 2.99
C THR A 87 -5.57 -15.35 3.84
N GLY A 88 -5.47 -16.67 3.65
CA GLY A 88 -6.27 -17.65 4.40
C GLY A 88 -7.70 -17.80 3.89
N ASN A 89 -7.93 -17.44 2.62
CA ASN A 89 -9.25 -17.47 2.01
C ASN A 89 -9.69 -18.89 1.61
N CYS A 90 -11.00 -19.07 1.42
CA CYS A 90 -11.60 -20.31 0.89
C CYS A 90 -11.25 -21.60 1.65
N GLY A 91 -10.87 -21.50 2.93
CA GLY A 91 -10.45 -22.64 3.75
C GLY A 91 -9.03 -23.14 3.45
N VAL A 92 -8.26 -22.39 2.67
CA VAL A 92 -6.86 -22.68 2.35
C VAL A 92 -5.99 -21.61 2.99
N GLY A 93 -5.09 -22.02 3.87
CA GLY A 93 -4.16 -21.12 4.55
C GLY A 93 -2.92 -21.84 5.01
N PHE A 94 -1.77 -21.16 4.91
CA PHE A 94 -0.48 -21.75 5.25
C PHE A 94 -0.04 -21.14 6.59
N ALA A 95 0.04 -21.98 7.62
CA ALA A 95 0.53 -21.59 8.93
C ALA A 95 1.90 -22.23 9.18
N PRO A 96 2.82 -21.55 9.90
CA PRO A 96 4.05 -22.19 10.34
C PRO A 96 3.74 -23.45 11.16
N VAL A 97 4.40 -24.55 10.83
CA VAL A 97 4.33 -25.79 11.61
C VAL A 97 5.64 -26.02 12.35
N ARG A 98 5.57 -26.77 13.45
CA ARG A 98 6.78 -27.20 14.16
C ARG A 98 7.57 -28.14 13.25
N LYS A 99 8.89 -28.04 13.30
CA LYS A 99 9.80 -28.96 12.59
C LYS A 99 9.44 -30.42 12.89
N GLY A 100 9.33 -31.26 11.88
CA GLY A 100 8.92 -32.67 11.98
C GLY A 100 7.40 -32.89 12.00
N ARG A 101 6.60 -31.89 11.64
CA ARG A 101 5.13 -31.95 11.54
C ARG A 101 4.63 -31.43 10.19
N GLU A 102 5.51 -31.32 9.20
CA GLU A 102 5.24 -30.80 7.86
C GLU A 102 4.15 -31.63 7.15
N ASP A 103 4.08 -32.95 7.37
CA ASP A 103 3.06 -33.84 6.80
C ASP A 103 1.61 -33.52 7.22
N HIS A 104 1.42 -32.63 8.21
CA HIS A 104 0.09 -32.15 8.61
C HIS A 104 -0.41 -31.00 7.72
N LEU A 105 0.47 -30.38 6.93
CA LEU A 105 0.11 -29.42 5.90
C LEU A 105 -0.34 -30.22 4.68
N ILE A 106 -1.66 -30.39 4.54
CA ILE A 106 -2.29 -31.05 3.39
C ILE A 106 -2.36 -30.08 2.22
#